data_AF-A0A7C9W0A0-F1
#
_entry.id   AF-A0A7C9W0A0-F1
#
_cell.length_a   1.000
_cell.length_b   1.000
_cell.length_c   1.000
_cell.angle_alpha   90.00
_cell.angle_beta   90.00
_cell.angle_gamma   90.00
#
_symmetry.space_group_name_H-M   'P 1'
#
loop_
_entity.id
_entity.type
_entity.pdbx_description
1 polymer ?
#
loop_
_entity_poly.entity_id
_entity_poly.type
_entity_poly.pdbx_seq_one_letter_code
_entity_poly.pdbx_strand_id
1 'polypeptide(L)'
;MSWIAFDRAIRIAKSEGKPTPLQRWRSQRDRIYGQVWEQGWDHRTGAFVQRYDSQVLDASLMRMAQVGFLAPRDLVWLDALGAMESLVNAGWCGATTPRRHPTDCAAPRARSRCAPSTT
;
A
#
# COMPACT_ATOMS: atom_id res chain seq x y z
N MET A 1 3.98 -11.13 -0.92
CA MET A 1 5.36 -11.65 -0.70
C MET A 1 5.73 -12.86 -1.57
N SER A 2 4.80 -13.71 -2.01
CA SER A 2 5.15 -14.92 -2.79
C SER A 2 5.94 -14.64 -4.08
N TRP A 3 5.67 -13.53 -4.77
CA TRP A 3 6.40 -13.13 -5.97
C TRP A 3 7.92 -12.99 -5.74
N ILE A 4 8.33 -12.30 -4.67
CA ILE A 4 9.76 -12.06 -4.41
C ILE A 4 10.49 -13.36 -4.08
N ALA A 5 9.81 -14.33 -3.45
CA ALA A 5 10.39 -15.65 -3.20
C ALA A 5 10.77 -16.35 -4.50
N PHE A 6 9.88 -16.37 -5.50
CA PHE A 6 10.20 -16.94 -6.81
C PHE A 6 11.28 -16.14 -7.55
N ASP A 7 11.21 -14.80 -7.53
CA ASP A 7 12.22 -13.97 -8.17
C ASP A 7 13.63 -14.25 -7.63
N ARG A 8 13.79 -14.30 -6.30
CA ARG A 8 15.07 -14.62 -5.67
C ARG A 8 15.50 -16.07 -5.87
N ALA A 9 14.57 -17.02 -5.78
CA ALA A 9 14.86 -18.43 -6.06
C ALA A 9 15.38 -18.65 -7.49
N ILE A 10 14.81 -17.96 -8.49
CA ILE A 10 15.29 -18.01 -9.88
C ILE A 10 16.71 -17.44 -10.01
N ARG A 11 17.02 -16.34 -9.31
CA ARG A 11 18.39 -15.75 -9.33
C ARG A 11 19.40 -16.70 -8.73
N ILE A 12 19.10 -17.28 -7.57
CA ILE A 12 19.95 -18.26 -6.88
C ILE A 12 20.16 -19.51 -7.75
N ALA A 13 19.09 -20.07 -8.30
CA ALA A 13 19.18 -21.25 -9.17
C ALA A 13 20.07 -21.01 -10.40
N LYS A 14 20.02 -19.79 -10.98
CA LYS A 14 20.92 -19.40 -12.08
C LYS A 14 22.38 -19.27 -11.65
N SER A 15 22.66 -18.74 -10.45
CA SER A 15 24.03 -18.57 -9.97
C SER A 15 24.68 -19.85 -9.49
N GLU A 16 23.90 -20.80 -8.94
CA GLU A 16 24.42 -22.05 -8.39
C GLU A 16 24.48 -23.20 -9.41
N GLY A 17 23.90 -23.05 -10.60
CA GLY A 17 23.92 -24.09 -11.64
C GLY A 17 23.17 -25.38 -11.28
N LYS A 18 22.32 -25.35 -10.25
CA LYS A 18 21.60 -26.54 -9.77
C LYS A 18 20.45 -26.94 -10.71
N PRO A 19 20.22 -28.25 -10.94
CA PRO A 19 19.03 -28.72 -11.65
C PRO A 19 17.76 -28.24 -10.94
N THR A 20 17.03 -27.34 -11.59
CA THR A 20 15.88 -26.64 -11.00
C THR A 20 14.80 -26.48 -12.06
N PRO A 21 13.50 -26.63 -11.72
CA PRO A 21 12.41 -26.43 -12.67
C PRO A 21 12.18 -24.92 -12.96
N LEU A 22 13.16 -24.27 -13.57
CA LEU A 22 13.21 -22.81 -13.81
C LEU A 22 11.98 -22.31 -14.58
N GLN A 23 11.53 -23.05 -15.60
CA GLN A 23 10.37 -22.65 -16.39
C GLN A 23 9.10 -22.62 -15.53
N ARG A 24 8.90 -23.64 -14.68
CA ARG A 24 7.76 -23.68 -13.75
C ARG A 24 7.81 -22.49 -12.78
N TRP A 25 8.97 -22.20 -12.21
CA TRP A 25 9.12 -21.09 -11.26
C TRP A 25 8.88 -19.73 -11.91
N ARG A 26 9.38 -19.51 -13.13
CA ARG A 26 9.09 -18.30 -13.91
C ARG A 26 7.60 -18.14 -14.17
N SER A 27 6.95 -19.20 -14.64
CA SER A 27 5.51 -19.20 -14.87
C SER A 27 4.71 -18.85 -13.61
N GLN A 28 5.07 -19.42 -12.45
CA GLN A 28 4.42 -19.07 -11.19
C GLN A 28 4.68 -17.62 -10.76
N ARG A 29 5.93 -17.15 -10.87
CA ARG A 29 6.28 -15.75 -10.59
C ARG A 29 5.44 -14.81 -11.44
N ASP A 30 5.37 -15.05 -12.74
CA ASP A 30 4.71 -14.17 -13.69
C ASP A 30 3.17 -14.21 -13.50
N ARG A 31 2.61 -15.37 -13.15
CA ARG A 31 1.20 -15.49 -12.76
C ARG A 31 0.88 -14.69 -11.51
N ILE A 32 1.71 -14.77 -10.47
CA ILE A 32 1.53 -13.99 -9.24
C ILE A 32 1.67 -12.50 -9.54
N TYR A 33 2.62 -12.11 -10.40
CA TYR A 33 2.79 -10.72 -10.81
C TYR A 33 1.51 -10.18 -11.47
N GLY A 34 0.98 -10.91 -12.46
CA GLY A 34 -0.26 -10.53 -13.13
C GLY A 34 -1.44 -10.45 -12.18
N GLN A 35 -1.60 -11.42 -11.28
CA GLN A 35 -2.69 -11.42 -10.30
C GLN A 35 -2.62 -10.21 -9.36
N VAL A 36 -1.42 -9.85 -8.87
CA VAL A 36 -1.25 -8.70 -7.97
C VAL A 36 -1.62 -7.40 -8.68
N TRP A 37 -1.30 -7.27 -9.96
CA TRP A 37 -1.71 -6.11 -10.76
C TRP A 37 -3.21 -6.07 -11.02
N GLU A 38 -3.79 -7.20 -11.42
CA GLU A 38 -5.20 -7.29 -11.79
C GLU A 38 -6.14 -7.09 -10.60
N GLN A 39 -5.80 -7.66 -9.44
CA GLN A 39 -6.68 -7.69 -8.27
C GLN A 39 -6.23 -6.77 -7.14
N GLY A 40 -4.95 -6.38 -7.14
CA GLY A 40 -4.35 -5.60 -6.06
C GLY A 40 -4.20 -4.12 -6.37
N TRP A 41 -4.26 -3.69 -7.63
CA TRP A 41 -4.20 -2.27 -7.99
C TRP A 41 -5.59 -1.63 -7.95
N ASP A 42 -5.75 -0.58 -7.15
CA ASP A 42 -6.97 0.21 -7.12
C ASP A 42 -6.78 1.54 -7.87
N HIS A 43 -7.43 1.67 -9.02
CA HIS A 43 -7.40 2.88 -9.85
C HIS A 43 -8.00 4.11 -9.15
N ARG A 44 -8.86 3.93 -8.14
CA ARG A 44 -9.48 5.06 -7.44
C ARG A 44 -8.52 5.74 -6.49
N THR A 45 -7.73 4.96 -5.78
CA THR A 45 -6.72 5.46 -4.84
C THR A 45 -5.35 5.65 -5.50
N GLY A 46 -5.13 5.10 -6.70
CA GLY A 46 -3.84 5.15 -7.38
C GLY A 46 -2.78 4.36 -6.61
N ALA A 47 -3.19 3.29 -5.91
CA ALA A 47 -2.33 2.55 -5.02
C ALA A 47 -2.71 1.07 -4.97
N PHE A 48 -1.79 0.25 -4.46
CA PHE A 48 -2.09 -1.14 -4.15
C PHE A 48 -2.92 -1.26 -2.86
N VAL A 49 -3.72 -2.31 -2.75
CA VAL A 49 -4.58 -2.57 -1.60
C VAL A 49 -3.99 -3.65 -0.68
N GLN A 50 -4.28 -3.57 0.62
CA GLN A 50 -3.77 -4.52 1.62
C GLN A 50 -4.26 -5.95 1.36
N ARG A 51 -5.51 -6.09 0.90
CA ARG A 51 -6.15 -7.35 0.52
C ARG A 51 -7.07 -7.11 -0.67
N TYR A 52 -7.28 -8.13 -1.49
CA TYR A 52 -8.20 -8.07 -2.61
C TYR A 52 -9.63 -7.75 -2.15
N ASP A 53 -10.41 -7.15 -3.06
CA ASP A 53 -11.79 -6.71 -2.81
C ASP A 53 -11.91 -5.70 -1.65
N SER A 54 -10.85 -4.93 -1.41
CA SER A 54 -10.81 -3.88 -0.38
C SER A 54 -10.21 -2.60 -0.95
N GLN A 55 -10.46 -1.47 -0.28
CA GLN A 55 -9.87 -0.16 -0.57
C GLN A 55 -8.94 0.30 0.57
N VAL A 56 -8.59 -0.62 1.46
CA VAL A 56 -7.72 -0.31 2.60
C VAL A 56 -6.27 -0.22 2.11
N LEU A 57 -5.69 0.97 2.24
CA LEU A 57 -4.27 1.23 2.03
C LEU A 57 -3.48 0.88 3.29
N ASP A 58 -2.26 0.37 3.12
CA ASP A 58 -1.42 -0.10 4.22
C ASP A 58 0.06 0.21 3.96
N ALA A 59 0.79 0.63 5.00
CA ALA A 59 2.19 1.04 4.90
C ALA A 59 3.14 -0.14 4.55
N SER A 60 2.75 -1.39 4.80
CA SER A 60 3.56 -2.56 4.43
C SER A 60 3.78 -2.68 2.92
N LEU A 61 2.93 -2.04 2.10
CA LEU A 61 3.03 -2.00 0.65
C LEU A 61 4.25 -1.20 0.18
N MET A 62 4.84 -0.33 1.02
CA MET A 62 6.10 0.36 0.70
C MET A 62 7.26 -0.60 0.42
N ARG A 63 7.15 -1.85 0.87
CA ARG A 63 8.14 -2.88 0.55
C ARG A 63 8.18 -3.25 -0.92
N MET A 64 7.13 -2.97 -1.72
CA MET A 64 7.10 -3.28 -3.14
C MET A 64 8.28 -2.63 -3.91
N ALA A 65 8.58 -1.36 -3.65
CA ALA A 65 9.74 -0.70 -4.25
C ALA A 65 11.06 -1.26 -3.71
N GLN A 66 11.14 -1.53 -2.40
CA GLN A 66 12.36 -2.04 -1.76
C GLN A 66 12.78 -3.41 -2.30
N VAL A 67 11.81 -4.29 -2.59
CA VAL A 67 12.10 -5.65 -3.08
C VAL A 67 12.24 -5.70 -4.60
N GLY A 68 11.98 -4.59 -5.30
CA GLY A 68 12.05 -4.47 -6.76
C GLY A 68 10.81 -4.98 -7.49
N PHE A 69 9.64 -5.00 -6.84
CA PHE A 69 8.36 -5.26 -7.51
C PHE A 69 7.93 -4.08 -8.40
N LEU A 70 8.16 -2.85 -7.91
CA LEU A 70 8.06 -1.61 -8.67
C LEU A 70 9.42 -0.93 -8.72
N ALA A 71 9.69 -0.18 -9.80
CA ALA A 71 10.88 0.66 -9.84
C ALA A 71 10.70 1.88 -8.90
N PRO A 72 11.72 2.29 -8.13
CA PRO A 72 11.60 3.41 -7.18
C PRO A 72 11.27 4.78 -7.80
N ARG A 73 11.37 4.93 -9.13
CA ARG A 73 11.02 6.15 -9.88
C ARG A 73 9.89 5.92 -10.87
N ASP A 74 9.20 4.79 -10.78
CA ASP A 74 8.00 4.53 -11.56
C ASP A 74 6.89 5.49 -11.13
N LEU A 75 6.15 6.04 -12.07
CA LEU A 75 5.01 6.92 -11.78
C LEU A 75 3.97 6.19 -10.92
N VAL A 76 3.74 4.91 -11.17
CA VAL A 76 2.82 4.07 -10.37
C VAL A 76 3.24 4.03 -8.90
N TRP A 77 4.54 3.93 -8.66
CA TRP A 77 5.07 3.91 -7.29
C TRP A 77 4.99 5.30 -6.64
N LEU A 78 5.26 6.37 -7.40
CA LEU A 78 5.18 7.74 -6.91
C LEU A 78 3.73 8.14 -6.57
N ASP A 79 2.76 7.71 -7.38
CA ASP A 79 1.34 7.90 -7.11
C ASP A 79 0.92 7.19 -5.83
N ALA A 80 1.33 5.92 -5.67
CA ALA A 80 1.05 5.14 -4.46
C ALA A 80 1.70 5.76 -3.21
N LEU A 81 2.89 6.33 -3.33
CA LEU A 81 3.56 7.05 -2.25
C LEU A 81 2.78 8.31 -1.86
N GLY A 82 2.35 9.11 -2.82
CA GLY A 82 1.53 10.31 -2.58
C GLY A 82 0.18 9.99 -1.92
N ALA A 83 -0.44 8.87 -2.30
CA ALA A 83 -1.64 8.37 -1.64
C ALA A 83 -1.40 8.03 -0.16
N MET A 84 -0.28 7.40 0.18
CA MET A 84 0.10 7.12 1.57
C MET A 84 0.42 8.39 2.36
N GLU A 85 1.17 9.32 1.78
CA GLU A 85 1.47 10.61 2.42
C GLU A 85 0.20 11.38 2.75
N SER A 86 -0.79 11.36 1.86
CA SER A 86 -2.09 11.99 2.08
C SER A 86 -2.84 11.39 3.27
N LEU A 87 -2.82 10.06 3.43
CA LEU A 87 -3.43 9.40 4.59
C LEU A 87 -2.75 9.75 5.92
N VAL A 88 -1.42 9.87 5.91
CA VAL A 88 -0.65 10.26 7.11
C VAL A 88 -0.92 11.73 7.45
N ASN A 89 -0.90 12.61 6.45
CA ASN A 89 -1.05 14.06 6.60
C ASN A 89 -2.48 14.50 6.89
N ALA A 90 -3.49 13.75 6.42
CA ALA A 90 -4.89 14.01 6.74
C ALA A 90 -5.18 13.90 8.26
N GLY A 91 -4.20 13.44 9.04
CA GLY A 91 -4.40 13.10 10.44
C GLY A 91 -5.22 11.83 10.49
N TRP A 92 -4.71 10.82 11.18
CA TRP A 92 -5.49 9.61 11.43
C TRP A 92 -6.63 9.93 12.41
N CYS A 93 -7.69 10.55 11.90
CA CYS A 93 -8.96 10.78 12.59
C CYS A 93 -9.90 9.61 12.29
N GLY A 94 -9.51 8.39 12.69
CA GLY A 94 -10.45 7.28 12.91
C GLY A 94 -10.17 5.98 12.15
N ALA A 95 -9.65 4.99 12.85
CA ALA A 95 -10.09 3.61 12.68
C ALA A 95 -10.19 2.87 14.03
N THR A 96 -10.99 3.42 14.93
CA THR A 96 -12.00 2.62 15.61
C THR A 96 -13.32 3.36 15.41
N THR A 97 -14.16 2.86 14.52
CA THR A 97 -15.57 3.19 14.56
C THR A 97 -16.18 2.28 15.63
N PRO A 98 -16.38 2.70 16.89
CA PRO A 98 -17.36 2.00 17.69
C PRO A 98 -18.70 2.22 16.97
N ARG A 99 -19.51 1.17 16.82
CA ARG A 99 -20.91 1.29 16.39
C ARG A 99 -21.54 2.42 17.20
N ARG A 100 -21.77 3.59 16.60
CA ARG A 100 -22.48 4.67 17.27
C ARG A 100 -23.93 4.25 17.42
N HIS A 101 -24.40 4.12 18.66
CA HIS A 101 -25.82 4.12 18.96
C HIS A 101 -26.39 5.51 18.59
N PRO A 102 -27.65 5.64 18.14
CA PRO A 102 -28.19 6.88 17.57
C PRO A 102 -28.24 8.11 18.48
N THR A 103 -27.88 8.01 19.77
CA THR A 103 -28.11 9.08 20.75
C THR A 103 -26.90 9.95 21.08
N ASP A 104 -25.69 9.66 20.59
CA ASP A 104 -24.50 10.47 20.92
C ASP A 104 -23.90 11.18 19.71
N CYS A 105 -24.39 12.40 19.45
CA CYS A 105 -23.69 13.45 18.71
C CYS A 105 -24.14 14.84 19.22
N ALA A 106 -23.53 15.31 20.32
CA ALA A 106 -23.38 16.74 20.60
C ALA A 106 -21.96 17.16 20.17
N ALA A 107 -21.87 18.16 19.29
CA ALA A 107 -20.64 18.65 18.68
C ALA A 107 -19.77 19.49 19.64
N PRO A 108 -18.43 19.56 19.46
CA PRO A 108 -17.63 20.60 20.08
C PRO A 108 -17.44 21.81 19.14
N ARG A 109 -17.67 22.98 19.72
CA ARG A 109 -17.65 24.32 19.11
C ARG A 109 -16.24 24.77 18.68
N ALA A 110 -16.20 25.59 17.62
CA ALA A 110 -15.03 26.29 17.10
C ALA A 110 -14.32 27.14 18.17
N ARG A 111 -12.98 27.09 18.23
CA ARG A 111 -12.16 27.99 19.06
C ARG A 111 -11.82 29.26 18.27
N SER A 112 -12.31 30.39 18.75
CA SER A 112 -11.97 31.74 18.30
C SER A 112 -10.54 32.11 18.73
N ARG A 113 -9.82 32.81 17.85
CA ARG A 113 -8.50 33.40 18.12
C ARG A 113 -8.69 34.70 18.93
N CYS A 114 -8.02 34.83 20.07
CA CYS A 114 -7.88 36.11 20.77
C CYS A 114 -6.74 36.92 20.13
N ALA A 115 -7.04 38.16 19.74
CA ALA A 115 -6.05 39.18 19.37
C ALA A 115 -5.61 39.96 20.63
N PRO A 116 -4.39 40.54 20.66
CA PRO A 116 -3.89 41.28 21.82
C PRO A 116 -4.45 42.72 21.83
N SER A 117 -4.92 43.17 22.99
CA SER A 117 -5.39 44.55 23.20
C SER A 117 -4.22 45.48 23.52
N THR A 118 -4.13 46.58 22.77
CA THR A 118 -3.24 47.72 23.00
C THR A 118 -3.77 48.64 24.10
N THR A 119 -2.81 49.35 24.71
CA THR A 119 -2.90 50.56 25.56
C THR A 119 -2.86 50.31 27.07
#